data_AF-A0A0L7KXF3-F1
#
_entry.id   AF-A0A0L7KXF3-F1
#
_cell.length_a   1.000
_cell.length_b   1.000
_cell.length_c   1.000
_cell.angle_alpha   90.00
_cell.angle_beta   90.00
_cell.angle_gamma   90.00
#
_symmetry.space_group_name_H-M   'P 1'
#
loop_
_entity.id
_entity.type
_entity.pdbx_description
1 polymer ?
#
loop_
_entity_poly.entity_id
_entity_poly.type
_entity_poly.pdbx_seq_one_letter_code
_entity_poly.pdbx_strand_id
1 'polypeptide(L)'
;MLLWVLLLLRVTSVVSSVVFEDCGSAYDLYAVNIEGCGMRLPCYVTLGEEVPVNLEFRAEQCDSVVCPVQTDGLTSFYSVMTVPANMALNQRGFLRWRIYNERGVRVLCYSVLVQTQSYLQKRMRSQYHFIDHT
;
A
#
# COMPACT_ATOMS: atom_id res chain seq x y z
N MET A 1 24.30 -0.83 34.43
CA MET A 1 24.67 -1.33 33.08
C MET A 1 23.53 -2.01 32.33
N LEU A 2 22.47 -2.52 32.97
CA LEU A 2 21.31 -3.12 32.26
C LEU A 2 20.29 -2.11 31.68
N LEU A 3 20.29 -0.85 32.13
CA LEU A 3 19.31 0.15 31.67
C LEU A 3 19.59 0.74 30.27
N TRP A 4 20.78 0.53 29.70
CA TRP A 4 21.14 1.08 28.38
C TRP A 4 20.76 0.16 27.21
N VAL A 5 20.51 -1.12 27.46
CA VAL A 5 20.23 -2.11 26.40
C VAL A 5 18.80 -2.01 25.87
N LEU A 6 17.86 -1.48 26.67
CA LEU A 6 16.45 -1.36 26.28
C LEU A 6 16.17 -0.17 25.33
N LEU A 7 17.12 0.75 25.14
CA LEU A 7 16.93 1.96 24.32
C LEU A 7 17.25 1.78 22.83
N LEU A 8 17.64 0.58 22.39
CA LEU A 8 18.05 0.29 21.00
C LEU A 8 17.09 -0.62 20.22
N LEU A 9 15.90 -0.90 20.75
CA LEU A 9 14.82 -1.46 19.93
C LEU A 9 14.29 -0.38 18.98
N ARG A 10 15.09 0.00 17.99
CA ARG A 10 14.56 0.55 16.75
C ARG A 10 13.78 -0.58 16.11
N VAL A 11 12.46 -0.58 16.32
CA VAL A 11 11.54 -1.33 15.47
C VAL A 11 11.72 -0.77 14.07
N THR A 12 12.59 -1.39 13.28
CA THR A 12 12.65 -1.16 11.85
C THR A 12 11.40 -1.84 11.31
N SER A 13 10.32 -1.06 11.16
CA SER A 13 9.18 -1.53 10.39
C SER A 13 9.71 -1.76 8.98
N VAL A 14 9.89 -3.02 8.59
CA VAL A 14 10.12 -3.38 7.20
C VAL A 14 8.86 -2.95 6.46
N VAL A 15 8.96 -1.85 5.71
CA VAL A 15 7.91 -1.42 4.80
C VAL A 15 7.90 -2.44 3.67
N SER A 16 7.00 -3.42 3.76
CA SER A 16 6.83 -4.41 2.69
C SER A 16 5.82 -3.86 1.69
N SER A 17 6.25 -3.67 0.44
CA SER A 17 5.31 -3.42 -0.63
C SER A 17 4.42 -4.64 -0.85
N VAL A 18 3.15 -4.40 -1.15
CA VAL A 18 2.25 -5.46 -1.60
C VAL A 18 2.63 -5.88 -3.02
N VAL A 19 2.34 -7.13 -3.38
CA VAL A 19 2.47 -7.55 -4.78
C VAL A 19 1.34 -6.91 -5.59
N PHE A 20 1.69 -6.19 -6.65
CA PHE A 20 0.75 -5.49 -7.54
C PHE A 20 1.04 -5.78 -9.01
N GLU A 21 0.04 -5.57 -9.85
CA GLU A 21 0.13 -5.62 -11.31
C GLU A 21 -0.10 -4.22 -11.87
N ASP A 22 0.85 -3.72 -12.67
CA ASP A 22 0.68 -2.45 -13.41
C ASP A 22 -0.30 -2.64 -14.57
N CYS A 23 -1.29 -1.75 -14.67
CA CYS A 23 -2.29 -1.74 -15.74
C CYS A 23 -2.12 -0.62 -16.78
N GLY A 24 -0.91 -0.07 -16.89
CA GLY A 24 -0.51 0.95 -17.85
C GLY A 24 -0.38 2.32 -17.19
N SER A 25 0.54 2.41 -16.23
CA SER A 25 1.01 3.64 -15.63
C SER A 25 1.87 4.43 -16.61
N ALA A 26 1.80 5.76 -16.53
CA ALA A 26 2.71 6.65 -17.27
C ALA A 26 3.93 7.02 -16.42
N TYR A 27 3.82 6.92 -15.09
CA TYR A 27 4.91 7.06 -14.14
C TYR A 27 5.37 5.69 -13.67
N ASP A 28 6.65 5.57 -13.33
CA ASP A 28 7.23 4.34 -12.79
C ASP A 28 6.77 4.13 -11.35
N LEU A 29 5.95 3.11 -11.11
CA LEU A 29 5.49 2.74 -9.77
C LEU A 29 6.45 1.73 -9.13
N TYR A 30 7.11 2.12 -8.04
CA TYR A 30 8.11 1.29 -7.36
C TYR A 30 7.54 0.51 -6.18
N ALA A 31 6.71 1.15 -5.36
CA ALA A 31 6.13 0.50 -4.19
C ALA A 31 4.68 0.91 -3.97
N VAL A 32 3.88 -0.06 -3.54
CA VAL A 32 2.52 0.12 -3.04
C VAL A 32 2.49 -0.44 -1.63
N ASN A 33 2.22 0.41 -0.65
CA ASN A 33 2.17 0.04 0.75
C ASN A 33 0.75 0.23 1.25
N ILE A 34 0.08 -0.86 1.63
CA ILE A 34 -1.27 -0.84 2.18
C ILE A 34 -1.17 -1.28 3.64
N GLU A 35 -1.66 -0.46 4.57
CA GLU A 35 -1.57 -0.78 5.98
C GLU A 35 -2.23 -2.12 6.31
N GLY A 36 -1.53 -2.96 7.07
CA GLY A 36 -1.98 -4.31 7.43
C GLY A 36 -1.78 -5.37 6.34
N CYS A 37 -1.17 -5.00 5.21
CA CYS A 37 -0.78 -5.93 4.16
C CYS A 37 0.74 -5.99 3.98
N GLY A 38 1.22 -7.13 3.48
CA GLY A 38 2.61 -7.29 3.08
C GLY A 38 2.72 -8.12 1.82
N MET A 39 3.85 -8.81 1.63
CA MET A 39 4.11 -9.58 0.40
C MET A 39 3.20 -10.80 0.23
N ARG A 40 2.54 -11.28 1.29
CA ARG A 40 1.64 -12.43 1.24
C ARG A 40 0.29 -12.03 0.64
N LEU A 41 -0.08 -12.69 -0.44
CA LEU A 41 -1.40 -12.55 -1.08
C LEU A 41 -2.40 -13.61 -0.57
N PRO A 42 -3.71 -13.29 -0.51
CA PRO A 42 -4.30 -11.98 -0.81
C PRO A 42 -4.07 -10.96 0.33
N CYS A 43 -4.10 -9.68 0.00
CA CYS A 43 -4.17 -8.61 1.00
C CYS A 43 -5.59 -8.55 1.58
N TYR A 44 -5.72 -8.63 2.90
CA TYR A 44 -7.05 -8.69 3.50
C TYR A 44 -7.54 -7.31 3.90
N VAL A 45 -8.69 -6.92 3.33
CA VAL A 45 -9.32 -5.62 3.58
C VAL A 45 -10.56 -5.80 4.44
N THR A 46 -10.66 -5.03 5.52
CA THR A 46 -11.78 -5.16 6.46
C THR A 46 -12.91 -4.23 6.04
N LEU A 47 -14.13 -4.75 5.98
CA LEU A 47 -15.29 -3.94 5.65
C LEU A 47 -15.52 -2.83 6.68
N GLY A 48 -15.81 -1.62 6.21
CA GLY A 48 -16.09 -0.45 7.04
C GLY A 48 -14.85 0.24 7.63
N GLU A 49 -13.64 -0.25 7.36
CA GLU A 49 -12.40 0.39 7.83
C GLU A 49 -11.87 1.41 6.82
N GLU A 50 -11.18 2.42 7.35
CA GLU A 50 -10.30 3.31 6.60
C GLU A 50 -8.89 2.71 6.60
N VAL A 51 -8.32 2.55 5.42
CA VAL A 51 -7.04 1.89 5.20
C VAL A 51 -6.07 2.87 4.54
N PRO A 52 -5.03 3.28 5.26
CA PRO A 52 -3.93 4.04 4.69
C PRO A 52 -3.20 3.31 3.57
N VAL A 53 -2.88 4.05 2.51
CA VAL A 53 -2.14 3.60 1.34
C VAL A 53 -1.04 4.62 1.04
N ASN A 54 0.20 4.16 0.95
CA ASN A 54 1.34 4.96 0.53
C ASN A 54 1.94 4.38 -0.76
N LEU A 55 2.16 5.23 -1.75
CA LEU A 55 2.77 4.88 -3.03
C LEU A 55 4.13 5.53 -3.15
N GLU A 56 5.07 4.83 -3.76
CA GLU A 56 6.36 5.40 -4.16
C GLU A 56 6.49 5.27 -5.67
N PHE A 57 6.66 6.40 -6.35
CA PHE A 57 6.74 6.46 -7.80
C PHE A 57 7.74 7.50 -8.26
N ARG A 58 8.18 7.39 -9.52
CA ARG A 58 8.95 8.42 -10.21
C ARG A 58 8.16 8.90 -11.41
N ALA A 59 7.91 10.20 -11.46
CA ALA A 59 7.43 10.83 -12.69
C ALA A 59 8.62 10.98 -13.65
N GLU A 60 8.45 10.61 -14.92
CA GLU A 60 9.46 10.88 -15.94
C GLU A 60 9.61 12.40 -16.16
N GLN A 61 10.84 12.83 -16.51
CA GLN A 61 11.17 14.22 -16.83
C GLN A 61 10.20 14.79 -17.87
N CYS A 62 9.75 16.03 -17.67
CA CYS A 62 8.97 16.74 -18.67
C CYS A 62 9.67 16.67 -20.04
N ASP A 63 8.90 16.46 -21.10
CA ASP A 63 9.34 16.38 -22.50
C ASP A 63 9.86 17.72 -23.09
N SER A 64 10.20 18.69 -22.23
CA SER A 64 10.67 20.02 -22.59
C SER A 64 12.07 20.28 -22.04
N VAL A 65 12.99 20.64 -22.94
CA VAL A 65 14.46 20.76 -22.85
C VAL A 65 15.01 21.63 -21.69
N VAL A 66 14.16 22.28 -20.88
CA VAL A 66 14.57 23.02 -19.68
C VAL A 66 13.60 22.76 -18.53
N CYS A 67 14.03 21.99 -17.52
CA CYS A 67 13.31 21.85 -16.26
C CYS A 67 14.19 22.37 -15.10
N PRO A 68 13.73 23.36 -14.31
CA PRO A 68 14.49 23.91 -13.19
C PRO A 68 14.44 23.06 -11.91
N VAL A 69 13.90 21.84 -11.96
CA VAL A 69 13.70 20.97 -10.79
C VAL A 69 14.39 19.63 -11.04
N GLN A 70 15.10 19.13 -10.02
CA GLN A 70 15.74 17.81 -10.05
C GLN A 70 14.68 16.74 -10.30
N THR A 71 14.67 16.22 -11.51
CA THR A 71 13.80 15.13 -11.87
C THR A 71 14.62 13.86 -11.86
N ASP A 72 14.30 12.99 -10.89
CA ASP A 72 14.82 11.65 -10.57
C ASP A 72 14.54 11.30 -9.10
N GLY A 73 13.95 12.23 -8.34
CA GLY A 73 13.52 12.02 -6.95
C GLY A 73 12.36 11.04 -6.85
N LEU A 74 12.53 10.02 -6.01
CA LEU A 74 11.44 9.15 -5.58
C LEU A 74 10.38 10.00 -4.86
N THR A 75 9.16 10.00 -5.39
CA THR A 75 8.04 10.76 -4.83
C THR A 75 7.11 9.81 -4.08
N SER A 76 6.70 10.20 -2.88
CA SER A 76 5.71 9.47 -2.08
C SER A 76 4.34 10.12 -2.14
N PHE A 77 3.28 9.34 -2.33
CA PHE A 77 1.89 9.81 -2.25
C PHE A 77 1.10 9.00 -1.21
N TYR A 78 0.49 9.70 -0.27
CA TYR A 78 -0.33 9.11 0.79
C TYR A 78 -1.82 9.34 0.53
N SER A 79 -2.63 8.29 0.72
CA SER A 79 -4.08 8.32 0.57
C SER A 79 -4.73 7.43 1.61
N VAL A 80 -6.02 7.65 1.86
CA VAL A 80 -6.84 6.80 2.74
C VAL A 80 -7.97 6.22 1.91
N MET A 81 -8.08 4.89 1.89
CA MET A 81 -9.15 4.17 1.22
C MET A 81 -10.19 3.73 2.25
N THR A 82 -11.45 4.12 2.06
CA THR A 82 -12.58 3.57 2.83
C THR A 82 -13.09 2.30 2.17
N VAL A 83 -13.09 1.18 2.89
CA VAL A 83 -13.65 -0.09 2.41
C VAL A 83 -15.16 -0.09 2.70
N PRO A 84 -16.04 -0.17 1.69
CA PRO A 84 -17.49 -0.13 1.92
C PRO A 84 -17.97 -1.27 2.81
N ALA A 85 -18.88 -0.96 3.74
CA ALA A 85 -19.44 -1.95 4.67
C ALA A 85 -20.42 -2.93 4.00
N ASN A 86 -20.98 -2.55 2.85
CA ASN A 86 -22.01 -3.29 2.12
C ASN A 86 -21.44 -4.20 1.02
N MET A 87 -20.26 -4.79 1.26
CA MET A 87 -19.69 -5.82 0.39
C MET A 87 -19.87 -7.21 1.00
N ALA A 88 -19.91 -8.25 0.16
CA ALA A 88 -19.93 -9.62 0.66
C ALA A 88 -18.59 -9.99 1.33
N LEU A 89 -18.64 -10.80 2.38
CA LEU A 89 -17.46 -11.31 3.09
C LEU A 89 -16.77 -12.42 2.30
N ASN A 90 -15.47 -12.60 2.55
CA ASN A 90 -14.60 -13.61 1.94
C ASN A 90 -14.57 -13.58 0.41
N GLN A 91 -14.88 -12.42 -0.19
CA GLN A 91 -14.80 -12.24 -1.62
C GLN A 91 -13.35 -11.94 -2.00
N ARG A 92 -12.83 -12.69 -2.97
CA ARG A 92 -11.49 -12.49 -3.53
C ARG A 92 -11.62 -11.79 -4.88
N GLY A 93 -10.81 -10.76 -5.08
CA GLY A 93 -10.83 -9.99 -6.31
C GLY A 93 -9.69 -8.99 -6.38
N PHE A 94 -9.64 -8.22 -7.46
CA PHE A 94 -8.62 -7.19 -7.63
C PHE A 94 -9.21 -5.82 -7.32
N LEU A 95 -8.61 -5.12 -6.37
CA LEU A 95 -8.79 -3.67 -6.27
C LEU A 95 -7.88 -3.02 -7.30
N ARG A 96 -8.42 -2.07 -8.06
CA ARG A 96 -7.69 -1.34 -9.09
C ARG A 96 -7.73 0.15 -8.81
N TRP A 97 -6.55 0.76 -8.72
CA TRP A 97 -6.38 2.18 -8.55
C TRP A 97 -6.03 2.84 -9.88
N ARG A 98 -6.56 4.04 -10.07
CA ARG A 98 -6.26 4.91 -11.21
C ARG A 98 -6.09 6.31 -10.69
N ILE A 99 -4.90 6.87 -10.83
CA ILE A 99 -4.59 8.23 -10.40
C ILE A 99 -4.46 9.10 -11.65
N TYR A 100 -5.11 10.26 -11.61
CA TYR A 100 -5.12 11.23 -12.70
C TYR A 100 -4.47 12.52 -12.22
N ASN A 101 -3.74 13.18 -13.13
CA ASN A 101 -3.24 14.53 -12.88
C ASN A 101 -4.32 15.59 -13.19
N GLU A 102 -3.98 16.87 -13.02
CA GLU A 102 -4.87 18.02 -13.25
C GLU A 102 -5.37 18.12 -14.70
N ARG A 103 -4.67 17.52 -15.66
CA ARG A 103 -5.06 17.48 -17.07
C ARG A 103 -5.98 16.30 -17.40
N GLY A 104 -6.39 15.51 -16.40
CA GLY A 104 -7.20 14.30 -16.58
C GLY A 104 -6.44 13.14 -17.22
N VAL A 105 -5.11 13.21 -17.30
CA VAL A 105 -4.28 12.12 -17.83
C VAL A 105 -4.01 11.12 -16.71
N ARG A 106 -4.23 9.84 -17.00
CA ARG A 106 -3.92 8.76 -16.05
C ARG A 106 -2.41 8.61 -15.91
N VAL A 107 -1.90 8.88 -14.72
CA VAL A 107 -0.45 8.83 -14.44
C VAL A 107 -0.03 7.53 -13.77
N LEU A 108 -0.89 6.91 -12.98
CA LEU A 108 -0.64 5.62 -12.34
C LEU A 108 -1.87 4.70 -12.48
N CYS A 109 -1.63 3.41 -12.69
CA CYS A 109 -2.63 2.35 -12.79
C CYS A 109 -2.07 1.07 -12.21
N TYR A 110 -2.64 0.55 -11.13
CA TYR A 110 -2.23 -0.75 -10.60
C TYR A 110 -3.39 -1.52 -9.99
N SER A 111 -3.25 -2.85 -9.92
CA SER A 111 -4.18 -3.74 -9.23
C SER A 111 -3.50 -4.60 -8.19
N VAL A 112 -4.20 -4.82 -7.06
CA VAL A 112 -3.75 -5.67 -5.96
C VAL A 112 -4.82 -6.73 -5.71
N LEU A 113 -4.40 -7.98 -5.56
CA LEU A 113 -5.28 -9.08 -5.18
C LEU A 113 -5.65 -8.96 -3.71
N VAL A 114 -6.93 -8.75 -3.44
CA VAL A 114 -7.46 -8.62 -2.08
C VAL A 114 -8.50 -9.68 -1.75
N GLN A 115 -8.76 -9.83 -0.45
CA GLN A 115 -9.90 -10.58 0.06
C GLN A 115 -10.62 -9.79 1.15
N THR A 116 -11.94 -9.69 1.08
CA THR A 116 -12.74 -9.03 2.11
C THR A 116 -12.82 -9.88 3.38
N GLN A 117 -12.74 -9.23 4.54
CA GLN A 117 -12.90 -9.87 5.84
C GLN A 117 -13.76 -9.02 6.78
N SER A 118 -14.32 -9.66 7.80
CA SER A 118 -14.96 -8.98 8.92
C SER A 118 -13.93 -8.56 9.97
N TYR A 119 -14.31 -7.62 10.83
CA TYR A 119 -13.50 -7.22 11.97
C TYR A 119 -13.12 -8.40 12.88
N LEU A 120 -14.05 -9.33 13.11
CA LEU A 120 -13.80 -10.54 13.92
C LEU A 120 -12.74 -11.43 13.28
N GLN A 121 -12.79 -11.62 11.95
CA GLN A 121 -11.79 -12.40 11.22
C GLN A 121 -10.39 -11.76 11.30
N LYS A 122 -10.30 -10.43 11.19
CA LYS A 122 -9.05 -9.68 11.36
C LYS A 122 -8.43 -9.96 12.74
N ARG A 123 -9.22 -9.87 13.82
CA ARG A 123 -8.75 -10.13 15.19
C ARG A 123 -8.25 -11.56 15.37
N MET A 124 -9.00 -12.55 14.89
CA MET A 124 -8.61 -13.96 15.00
C MET A 124 -7.28 -14.25 14.28
N ARG A 125 -7.08 -13.68 13.09
CA ARG A 125 -5.84 -13.86 12.31
C ARG A 125 -4.62 -13.20 12.95
N SER A 126 -4.79 -12.01 13.52
CA SER A 126 -3.72 -11.33 14.26
C SER A 126 -3.27 -12.17 15.46
N GLN A 127 -4.22 -12.79 16.16
CA GLN A 127 -3.93 -13.63 17.32
C GLN A 127 -3.23 -14.95 16.94
N TYR A 128 -3.57 -15.55 15.80
CA TYR A 128 -2.88 -16.75 15.31
C TYR A 128 -1.42 -16.46 14.90
N HIS A 129 -1.18 -15.33 14.23
CA HIS A 129 0.16 -14.88 13.87
C HIS A 129 1.05 -14.60 15.11
N PHE A 130 0.46 -14.19 16.23
CA PHE A 130 1.20 -14.01 17.48
C PHE A 130 1.65 -15.36 18.09
N ILE A 131 0.83 -16.40 17.97
CA ILE A 131 1.14 -17.74 18.53
C ILE A 131 2.26 -18.43 17.72
N ASP A 132 2.31 -18.23 16.40
CA ASP A 132 3.35 -18.83 15.54
C ASP A 132 4.77 -18.22 15.73
N HIS A 133 4.89 -17.14 16.50
CA HIS A 133 6.16 -16.44 16.76
C HIS A 133 6.62 -16.49 18.24
N THR A 134 5.96 -17.30 19.07
CA THR A 134 6.38 -17.66 20.45
C THR A 134 6.86 -19.09 20.52
#